data_AF-A0A9P4LGQ3-F1
#
_entry.id   AF-A0A9P4LGQ3-F1
#
_cell.length_a   1.000
_cell.length_b   1.000
_cell.length_c   1.000
_cell.angle_alpha   90.00
_cell.angle_beta   90.00
_cell.angle_gamma   90.00
#
_symmetry.space_group_name_H-M   'P 1'
#
loop_
_entity.id
_entity.type
_entity.pdbx_description
1 polymer ?
#
loop_
_entity_poly.entity_id
_entity_poly.type
_entity_poly.pdbx_seq_one_letter_code
_entity_poly.pdbx_strand_id
1 'polypeptide(L)'
;MSSSFLYFLLSFVNLIWPAYSATCQPRAINLPYKSQGLATQTQARGVLWQIGGPSKQNITLMPSAWYNDTYLWSATNGFCPSQWWTNNSPPCATYRGGLYDRSISQTEKDTANQISHTFDDTIANWTRDDITLEDNSVLPQYEFALRTGNNNPFTSIGEIGLGRSSSFLKTLSENKNISSRSYSFFTGTEVTTQSRDGSFTLGGFDQALIAKGTNVTSPFVADAKCKEGIIVTLTSLSLQTSDGKTQDAWENLADLRVCVIAATSNIMTIPVEYWDPIQSIMGVERNSFRNGTAETQYYNTTLIKPSPNYSGNMSIVINSAMTVDIPNEQLIFGEHYIDTKGFVQAKTDINQIPIARINPGDGMMPRLGGQFFSNAYLIVNHDKNEFTIAPTVAKSTTPKIMAFDTANNCIAPIEAAVASGSPTPSSTGSSSPKASDGSNANNSSQSTASKKSSKLGGGAIAGIVIGVLAGIAIVAIAAFILWRRKRRAGPKLNELPAYGAPTEKYAYRDASEMYAENGHELGHERGFAHELDGAGRPHEVSGMNGAR
;
A
#
# COMPACT_ATOMS: atom_id res chain seq x y z
N MET A 1 -39.66 64.00 -7.81
CA MET A 1 -39.27 63.95 -9.23
C MET A 1 -38.36 62.75 -9.45
N SER A 2 -38.83 61.84 -10.30
CA SER A 2 -38.13 60.80 -11.06
C SER A 2 -37.12 59.88 -10.35
N SER A 3 -37.61 58.70 -10.02
CA SER A 3 -36.87 57.44 -9.89
C SER A 3 -36.40 56.99 -11.27
N SER A 4 -35.16 57.25 -11.66
CA SER A 4 -34.52 56.70 -12.88
C SER A 4 -33.00 56.97 -12.92
N PHE A 5 -32.19 56.37 -12.03
CA PHE A 5 -30.71 56.40 -12.18
C PHE A 5 -29.98 55.22 -11.51
N LEU A 6 -30.63 54.04 -11.39
CA LEU A 6 -30.03 52.86 -10.75
C LEU A 6 -30.00 51.60 -11.64
N TYR A 7 -29.86 51.76 -12.97
CA TYR A 7 -29.77 50.63 -13.91
C TYR A 7 -28.70 50.83 -15.01
N PHE A 8 -27.52 51.38 -14.66
CA PHE A 8 -26.43 51.51 -15.65
C PHE A 8 -25.02 51.23 -15.10
N LEU A 9 -24.90 50.37 -14.09
CA LEU A 9 -23.60 50.00 -13.49
C LEU A 9 -23.53 48.50 -13.10
N LEU A 10 -24.16 47.62 -13.87
CA LEU A 10 -24.07 46.16 -13.72
C LEU A 10 -23.84 45.41 -15.05
N SER A 11 -23.25 46.09 -16.04
CA SER A 11 -22.70 45.46 -17.25
C SER A 11 -21.29 45.98 -17.45
N PHE A 12 -20.34 45.08 -17.72
CA PHE A 12 -18.89 45.28 -17.84
C PHE A 12 -18.03 45.06 -16.59
N VAL A 13 -18.16 43.89 -15.97
CA VAL A 13 -16.97 43.10 -15.53
C VAL A 13 -17.19 41.63 -15.89
N ASN A 14 -17.35 41.34 -17.19
CA ASN A 14 -16.88 40.08 -17.75
C ASN A 14 -15.53 40.38 -18.39
N LEU A 15 -14.53 40.63 -17.54
CA LEU A 15 -13.15 40.42 -17.93
C LEU A 15 -12.99 38.92 -17.99
N ILE A 16 -13.22 38.39 -19.20
CA ILE A 16 -12.85 37.04 -19.62
C ILE A 16 -11.35 36.96 -19.38
N TRP A 17 -10.95 36.50 -18.19
CA TRP A 17 -9.71 35.76 -18.10
C TRP A 17 -9.90 34.56 -19.02
N PRO A 18 -9.00 34.30 -19.98
CA PRO A 18 -8.95 32.96 -20.53
C PRO A 18 -8.68 32.07 -19.33
N ALA A 19 -9.71 31.36 -18.87
CA ALA A 19 -9.48 30.11 -18.20
C ALA A 19 -8.65 29.33 -19.21
N TYR A 20 -7.34 29.29 -18.98
CA TYR A 20 -6.54 28.20 -19.48
C TYR A 20 -7.23 26.96 -18.90
N SER A 21 -8.16 26.38 -19.66
CA SER A 21 -8.48 24.98 -19.54
C SER A 21 -7.12 24.31 -19.79
N ALA A 22 -6.39 24.06 -18.70
CA ALA A 22 -5.19 23.28 -18.75
C ALA A 22 -5.61 21.99 -19.45
N THR A 23 -5.11 21.77 -20.66
CA THR A 23 -5.33 20.54 -21.40
C THR A 23 -5.05 19.39 -20.45
N CYS A 24 -6.09 18.63 -20.11
CA CYS A 24 -6.04 17.56 -19.13
C CYS A 24 -5.04 16.49 -19.60
N GLN A 25 -3.80 16.57 -19.12
CA GLN A 25 -2.71 15.67 -19.46
C GLN A 25 -2.07 15.09 -18.18
N PRO A 26 -2.84 14.33 -17.39
CA PRO A 26 -2.32 13.69 -16.20
C PRO A 26 -1.40 12.53 -16.58
N ARG A 27 -0.48 12.18 -15.68
CA ARG A 27 0.52 11.13 -15.85
C ARG A 27 0.36 10.07 -14.76
N ALA A 28 0.53 8.82 -15.17
CA ALA A 28 0.55 7.67 -14.28
C ALA A 28 1.55 6.64 -14.79
N ILE A 29 1.98 5.76 -13.89
CA ILE A 29 2.80 4.57 -14.18
C ILE A 29 1.98 3.35 -13.78
N ASN A 30 1.95 2.30 -14.61
CA ASN A 30 1.34 1.03 -14.24
C ASN A 30 2.39 -0.07 -14.24
N LEU A 31 2.53 -0.74 -13.10
CA LEU A 31 3.45 -1.85 -12.89
C LEU A 31 2.64 -3.11 -12.58
N PRO A 32 2.99 -4.27 -13.17
CA PRO A 32 2.34 -5.52 -12.81
C PRO A 32 2.78 -5.97 -11.41
N TYR A 33 1.84 -6.57 -10.68
CA TYR A 33 2.11 -7.26 -9.42
C TYR A 33 1.99 -8.77 -9.67
N LYS A 34 3.11 -9.47 -9.81
CA LYS A 34 3.14 -10.87 -10.29
C LYS A 34 4.31 -11.62 -9.69
N SER A 35 4.42 -12.91 -10.04
CA SER A 35 5.61 -13.68 -9.71
C SER A 35 6.81 -13.17 -10.52
N GLN A 36 7.90 -12.85 -9.84
CA GLN A 36 9.10 -12.24 -10.40
C GLN A 36 10.31 -13.14 -10.11
N GLY A 37 11.17 -13.32 -11.10
CA GLY A 37 12.41 -14.11 -10.96
C GLY A 37 13.49 -13.37 -10.16
N LEU A 38 14.07 -14.06 -9.19
CA LEU A 38 15.16 -13.57 -8.34
C LEU A 38 16.53 -14.06 -8.85
N ALA A 39 17.61 -13.43 -8.37
CA ALA A 39 18.99 -13.83 -8.70
C ALA A 39 19.33 -15.27 -8.28
N THR A 40 18.62 -15.81 -7.29
CA THR A 40 18.71 -17.19 -6.79
C THR A 40 18.02 -18.22 -7.69
N GLN A 41 17.47 -17.81 -8.84
CA GLN A 41 16.63 -18.64 -9.74
C GLN A 41 15.32 -19.10 -9.11
N THR A 42 14.96 -18.54 -7.96
CA THR A 42 13.67 -18.69 -7.30
C THR A 42 12.74 -17.54 -7.69
N GLN A 43 11.53 -17.52 -7.15
CA GLN A 43 10.54 -16.49 -7.47
C GLN A 43 9.94 -15.91 -6.19
N ALA A 44 9.60 -14.63 -6.23
CA ALA A 44 8.77 -13.97 -5.22
C ALA A 44 7.68 -13.15 -5.92
N ARG A 45 6.52 -13.03 -5.29
CA ARG A 45 5.40 -12.26 -5.83
C ARG A 45 5.46 -10.81 -5.35
N GLY A 46 5.42 -9.87 -6.28
CA GLY A 46 5.46 -8.43 -5.97
C GLY A 46 5.68 -7.54 -7.20
N VAL A 47 6.07 -6.30 -6.94
CA VAL A 47 6.51 -5.32 -7.95
C VAL A 47 8.03 -5.42 -8.09
N LEU A 48 8.52 -5.57 -9.32
CA LEU A 48 9.97 -5.66 -9.59
C LEU A 48 10.61 -4.28 -9.64
N TRP A 49 11.66 -4.10 -8.86
CA TRP A 49 12.64 -3.04 -9.00
C TRP A 49 13.97 -3.63 -9.48
N GLN A 50 14.58 -2.96 -10.44
CA GLN A 50 15.95 -3.25 -10.87
C GLN A 50 16.87 -2.18 -10.28
N ILE A 51 17.76 -2.59 -9.37
CA ILE A 51 18.57 -1.66 -8.57
C ILE A 51 20.05 -1.82 -8.91
N GLY A 52 20.74 -0.71 -9.14
CA GLY A 52 22.18 -0.68 -9.36
C GLY A 52 22.62 -0.79 -10.81
N GLY A 53 23.92 -0.64 -11.02
CA GLY A 53 24.57 -0.71 -12.34
C GLY A 53 26.07 -1.04 -12.26
N PRO A 54 26.69 -1.57 -13.33
CA PRO A 54 26.11 -1.83 -14.65
C PRO A 54 25.20 -3.08 -14.68
N SER A 55 25.41 -4.04 -13.77
CA SER A 55 24.54 -5.19 -13.58
C SER A 55 23.46 -4.87 -12.56
N LYS A 56 22.20 -4.83 -13.02
CA LYS A 56 21.04 -4.57 -12.18
C LYS A 56 20.68 -5.78 -11.32
N GLN A 57 20.33 -5.54 -10.07
CA GLN A 57 19.80 -6.53 -9.14
C GLN A 57 18.27 -6.50 -9.17
N ASN A 58 17.65 -7.66 -9.41
CA ASN A 58 16.20 -7.81 -9.32
C ASN A 58 15.78 -7.93 -7.85
N ILE A 59 15.01 -6.96 -7.36
CA ILE A 59 14.41 -6.96 -6.03
C ILE A 59 12.90 -6.82 -6.18
N THR A 60 12.16 -7.75 -5.62
CA THR A 60 10.70 -7.80 -5.64
C THR A 60 10.15 -7.22 -4.34
N LEU A 61 9.22 -6.28 -4.44
CA LEU A 61 8.72 -5.52 -3.30
C LEU A 61 7.19 -5.53 -3.21
N MET A 62 6.68 -5.42 -1.98
CA MET A 62 5.25 -5.24 -1.69
C MET A 62 4.90 -3.75 -1.57
N PRO A 63 3.88 -3.26 -2.29
CA PRO A 63 3.24 -1.97 -2.02
C PRO A 63 2.72 -1.88 -0.58
N SER A 64 3.19 -0.93 0.23
CA SER A 64 2.83 -0.84 1.66
C SER A 64 2.61 0.58 2.13
N ALA A 65 1.37 0.93 2.50
CA ALA A 65 1.06 2.23 3.09
C ALA A 65 1.33 2.29 4.61
N TRP A 66 1.75 1.17 5.19
CA TRP A 66 2.24 1.10 6.56
C TRP A 66 3.52 1.92 6.77
N TYR A 67 4.33 2.05 5.73
CA TYR A 67 5.61 2.76 5.74
C TYR A 67 5.57 3.95 4.80
N ASN A 68 6.21 5.05 5.18
CA ASN A 68 6.43 6.19 4.31
C ASN A 68 7.65 5.98 3.41
N ASP A 69 8.69 5.34 3.94
CA ASP A 69 9.92 5.07 3.18
C ASP A 69 9.98 3.63 2.67
N THR A 70 10.86 3.39 1.69
CA THR A 70 11.05 2.06 1.09
C THR A 70 12.13 1.29 1.85
N TYR A 71 11.79 0.07 2.28
CA TYR A 71 12.66 -0.77 3.10
C TYR A 71 12.95 -2.11 2.41
N LEU A 72 14.24 -2.41 2.26
CA LEU A 72 14.77 -3.61 1.65
C LEU A 72 15.54 -4.46 2.67
N TRP A 73 15.85 -5.68 2.26
CA TRP A 73 16.68 -6.63 2.99
C TRP A 73 18.07 -6.72 2.38
N SER A 74 19.10 -6.81 3.22
CA SER A 74 20.50 -6.81 2.79
C SER A 74 21.01 -8.23 2.52
N ALA A 75 21.85 -8.40 1.50
CA ALA A 75 22.58 -9.64 1.23
C ALA A 75 23.66 -9.95 2.27
N THR A 76 24.07 -8.99 3.10
CA THR A 76 24.96 -9.24 4.23
C THR A 76 24.21 -9.86 5.40
N ASN A 77 22.96 -9.42 5.63
CA ASN A 77 22.10 -9.93 6.67
C ASN A 77 20.61 -9.71 6.32
N GLY A 78 19.94 -10.76 5.82
CA GLY A 78 18.51 -10.74 5.51
C GLY A 78 17.57 -10.83 6.72
N PHE A 79 18.10 -10.98 7.95
CA PHE A 79 17.34 -11.13 9.20
C PHE A 79 16.21 -12.15 9.12
N CYS A 80 16.42 -13.25 8.43
CA CYS A 80 15.41 -14.28 8.29
C CYS A 80 15.16 -15.00 9.62
N PRO A 81 13.96 -15.56 9.80
CA PRO A 81 13.66 -16.39 10.96
C PRO A 81 14.70 -17.51 11.14
N SER A 82 15.64 -17.33 12.08
CA SER A 82 16.89 -18.10 12.13
C SER A 82 16.72 -19.58 12.50
N GLN A 83 15.55 -19.94 13.05
CA GLN A 83 15.16 -21.32 13.30
C GLN A 83 14.97 -22.10 11.99
N TRP A 84 14.65 -21.42 10.89
CA TRP A 84 14.31 -22.05 9.62
C TRP A 84 15.36 -21.84 8.55
N TRP A 85 15.94 -20.63 8.47
CA TRP A 85 16.87 -20.27 7.38
C TRP A 85 18.06 -19.46 7.86
N THR A 86 19.19 -19.61 7.15
CA THR A 86 20.30 -18.67 7.28
C THR A 86 20.00 -17.39 6.51
N ASN A 87 20.52 -16.26 7.01
CA ASN A 87 20.16 -14.91 6.54
C ASN A 87 20.46 -14.61 5.06
N ASN A 88 21.29 -15.42 4.40
CA ASN A 88 21.71 -15.20 3.01
C ASN A 88 21.43 -16.42 2.12
N SER A 89 20.51 -17.29 2.55
CA SER A 89 20.14 -18.51 1.80
C SER A 89 19.07 -18.24 0.73
N PRO A 90 18.93 -19.12 -0.29
CA PRO A 90 17.86 -19.01 -1.28
C PRO A 90 16.44 -18.92 -0.69
N PRO A 91 16.07 -19.70 0.35
CA PRO A 91 14.76 -19.55 1.00
C PRO A 91 14.57 -18.18 1.64
N CYS A 92 15.62 -17.65 2.27
CA CYS A 92 15.59 -16.30 2.84
C CYS A 92 15.41 -15.25 1.75
N ALA A 93 16.13 -15.36 0.62
CA ALA A 93 15.95 -14.47 -0.51
C ALA A 93 14.52 -14.53 -1.08
N THR A 94 13.95 -15.73 -1.25
CA THR A 94 12.55 -15.90 -1.66
C THR A 94 11.59 -15.22 -0.67
N TYR A 95 11.77 -15.47 0.63
CA TYR A 95 10.93 -14.87 1.67
C TYR A 95 10.99 -13.34 1.66
N ARG A 96 12.21 -12.78 1.51
CA ARG A 96 12.52 -11.34 1.50
C ARG A 96 12.20 -10.61 0.18
N GLY A 97 11.92 -11.34 -0.91
CA GLY A 97 11.76 -10.76 -2.24
C GLY A 97 13.09 -10.37 -2.91
N GLY A 98 14.17 -11.07 -2.58
CA GLY A 98 15.54 -10.74 -2.95
C GLY A 98 16.30 -10.07 -1.81
N LEU A 99 17.62 -10.15 -1.88
CA LEU A 99 18.53 -9.51 -0.93
C LEU A 99 19.45 -8.57 -1.72
N TYR A 100 19.45 -7.29 -1.34
CA TYR A 100 20.24 -6.28 -2.02
C TYR A 100 21.69 -6.31 -1.54
N ASP A 101 22.61 -6.44 -2.49
CA ASP A 101 24.06 -6.43 -2.27
C ASP A 101 24.65 -5.10 -2.75
N ARG A 102 25.12 -4.30 -1.80
CA ARG A 102 25.75 -3.00 -2.08
C ARG A 102 27.08 -3.17 -2.83
N SER A 103 27.82 -4.24 -2.55
CA SER A 103 29.20 -4.41 -3.00
C SER A 103 29.34 -4.66 -4.50
N ILE A 104 28.25 -5.05 -5.16
CA ILE A 104 28.23 -5.35 -6.59
C ILE A 104 27.65 -4.22 -7.45
N SER A 105 27.19 -3.13 -6.85
CA SER A 105 26.65 -1.96 -7.56
C SER A 105 27.67 -0.83 -7.59
N GLN A 106 28.01 -0.35 -8.79
CA GLN A 106 28.93 0.78 -9.01
C GLN A 106 28.24 2.13 -8.89
N THR A 107 26.91 2.16 -8.98
CA THR A 107 26.07 3.35 -8.83
C THR A 107 25.62 3.56 -7.39
N GLU A 108 25.90 2.60 -6.50
CA GLU A 108 25.64 2.71 -5.06
C GLU A 108 26.46 3.83 -4.44
N LYS A 109 25.84 4.57 -3.53
CA LYS A 109 26.51 5.58 -2.71
C LYS A 109 26.02 5.54 -1.28
N ASP A 110 26.99 5.58 -0.36
CA ASP A 110 26.76 5.89 1.04
C ASP A 110 26.09 7.26 1.22
N THR A 111 25.14 7.32 2.14
CA THR A 111 24.33 8.52 2.39
C THR A 111 24.99 9.43 3.42
N ALA A 112 25.94 10.27 2.98
CA ALA A 112 26.54 11.29 3.85
C ALA A 112 25.54 12.40 4.24
N ASN A 113 24.53 12.65 3.40
CA ASN A 113 23.45 13.63 3.62
C ASN A 113 22.09 12.97 3.35
N GLN A 114 21.53 12.30 4.36
CA GLN A 114 20.21 11.66 4.28
C GLN A 114 19.11 12.71 4.09
N ILE A 115 18.07 12.38 3.32
CA ILE A 115 16.86 13.19 3.32
C ILE A 115 16.19 13.08 4.70
N SER A 116 15.38 14.08 5.07
CA SER A 116 14.62 13.97 6.32
C SER A 116 13.53 12.92 6.16
N HIS A 117 13.58 11.87 6.98
CA HIS A 117 12.62 10.77 6.97
C HIS A 117 11.54 10.94 8.03
N THR A 118 10.33 10.46 7.73
CA THR A 118 9.28 10.33 8.75
C THR A 118 9.51 9.03 9.48
N PHE A 119 9.54 9.06 10.82
CA PHE A 119 9.79 7.84 11.58
C PHE A 119 8.71 6.77 11.34
N ASP A 120 9.17 5.55 11.11
CA ASP A 120 8.39 4.45 10.57
C ASP A 120 8.47 3.19 11.46
N ASP A 121 8.87 3.37 12.72
CA ASP A 121 9.05 2.30 13.71
C ASP A 121 9.99 1.17 13.22
N THR A 122 10.94 1.52 12.36
CA THR A 122 11.92 0.61 11.77
C THR A 122 13.33 1.19 11.91
N ILE A 123 14.27 0.33 12.33
CA ILE A 123 15.69 0.66 12.39
C ILE A 123 16.36 0.13 11.12
N ALA A 124 17.03 1.02 10.41
CA ALA A 124 17.63 0.72 9.12
C ALA A 124 18.82 1.64 8.82
N ASN A 125 19.67 1.20 7.90
CA ASN A 125 20.75 1.97 7.32
C ASN A 125 20.34 2.47 5.94
N TRP A 126 20.64 3.72 5.62
CA TRP A 126 20.24 4.35 4.37
C TRP A 126 21.33 4.24 3.31
N THR A 127 20.92 4.02 2.06
CA THR A 127 21.79 4.00 0.88
C THR A 127 21.06 4.66 -0.29
N ARG A 128 21.81 5.03 -1.33
CA ARG A 128 21.26 5.47 -2.61
C ARG A 128 21.78 4.60 -3.73
N ASP A 129 20.90 4.32 -4.68
CA ASP A 129 21.29 3.66 -5.92
C ASP A 129 20.33 4.05 -7.04
N ASP A 130 20.70 3.72 -8.28
CA ASP A 130 19.84 3.93 -9.43
C ASP A 130 18.79 2.82 -9.51
N ILE A 131 17.54 3.20 -9.69
CA ILE A 131 16.40 2.27 -9.76
C ILE A 131 15.76 2.39 -11.14
N THR A 132 15.49 1.24 -11.76
CA THR A 132 14.65 1.13 -12.95
C THR A 132 13.40 0.32 -12.61
N LEU A 133 12.24 0.89 -12.92
CA LEU A 133 10.94 0.23 -12.78
C LEU A 133 10.63 -0.60 -14.05
N GLU A 134 9.66 -1.51 -13.97
CA GLU A 134 9.31 -2.40 -15.10
C GLU A 134 8.76 -1.64 -16.34
N ASP A 135 8.25 -0.43 -16.17
CA ASP A 135 7.84 0.46 -17.28
C ASP A 135 9.02 1.23 -17.92
N ASN A 136 10.25 0.98 -17.47
CA ASN A 136 11.48 1.70 -17.80
C ASN A 136 11.61 3.11 -17.21
N SER A 137 10.73 3.52 -16.30
CA SER A 137 10.96 4.74 -15.52
C SER A 137 12.22 4.58 -14.67
N VAL A 138 13.06 5.61 -14.66
CA VAL A 138 14.35 5.62 -13.94
C VAL A 138 14.28 6.63 -12.80
N LEU A 139 14.72 6.19 -11.62
CA LEU A 139 14.92 7.02 -10.43
C LEU A 139 16.42 7.00 -10.09
N PRO A 140 17.20 7.96 -10.60
CA PRO A 140 18.63 8.00 -10.32
C PRO A 140 18.87 8.36 -8.86
N GLN A 141 19.79 7.64 -8.21
CA GLN A 141 20.23 7.88 -6.84
C GLN A 141 19.07 8.01 -5.85
N TYR A 142 18.05 7.16 -6.02
CA TYR A 142 16.91 7.10 -5.10
C TYR A 142 17.36 6.55 -3.75
N GLU A 143 16.95 7.21 -2.68
CA GLU A 143 17.31 6.83 -1.32
C GLU A 143 16.31 5.80 -0.76
N PHE A 144 16.82 4.68 -0.29
CA PHE A 144 16.04 3.63 0.36
C PHE A 144 16.83 3.05 1.54
N ALA A 145 16.12 2.32 2.39
CA ALA A 145 16.66 1.82 3.64
C ALA A 145 16.88 0.31 3.59
N LEU A 146 17.99 -0.15 4.15
CA LEU A 146 18.28 -1.55 4.43
C LEU A 146 18.04 -1.80 5.91
N ARG A 147 17.07 -2.66 6.23
CA ARG A 147 16.75 -3.00 7.63
C ARG A 147 17.99 -3.55 8.33
N THR A 148 18.31 -3.02 9.51
CA THR A 148 19.48 -3.42 10.34
C THR A 148 19.10 -4.27 11.53
N GLY A 149 17.83 -4.60 11.63
CA GLY A 149 17.25 -5.43 12.65
C GLY A 149 15.86 -5.81 12.19
N ASN A 150 15.21 -6.59 13.03
CA ASN A 150 13.82 -6.87 12.81
C ASN A 150 13.05 -6.75 14.11
N ASN A 151 12.13 -5.79 14.19
CA ASN A 151 11.16 -5.73 15.27
C ASN A 151 10.18 -6.92 15.14
N ASN A 152 10.03 -7.47 13.93
CA ASN A 152 9.20 -8.64 13.63
C ASN A 152 9.81 -9.56 12.55
N PRO A 153 10.46 -10.68 12.92
CA PRO A 153 11.08 -11.63 11.97
C PRO A 153 10.17 -12.02 10.79
N PHE A 154 8.85 -11.95 10.97
CA PHE A 154 7.80 -12.36 10.04
C PHE A 154 7.38 -11.30 9.01
N THR A 155 8.03 -10.13 8.97
CA THR A 155 7.83 -9.14 7.88
C THR A 155 8.42 -9.70 6.58
N SER A 156 7.69 -10.54 5.84
CA SER A 156 8.27 -11.41 4.80
C SER A 156 9.12 -10.66 3.79
N ILE A 157 8.53 -9.76 3.00
CA ILE A 157 9.12 -9.14 1.81
C ILE A 157 9.56 -7.69 2.03
N GLY A 158 10.50 -7.19 1.22
CA GLY A 158 10.77 -5.75 1.15
C GLY A 158 9.53 -4.95 0.73
N GLU A 159 9.45 -3.68 1.15
CA GLU A 159 8.22 -2.88 1.02
C GLU A 159 8.47 -1.52 0.40
N ILE A 160 7.67 -1.17 -0.61
CA ILE A 160 7.63 0.18 -1.18
C ILE A 160 6.79 1.05 -0.24
N GLY A 161 7.37 2.13 0.27
CA GLY A 161 6.69 3.06 1.18
C GLY A 161 5.63 3.89 0.47
N LEU A 162 4.36 3.69 0.82
CA LEU A 162 3.19 4.36 0.22
C LEU A 162 2.35 5.12 1.25
N GLY A 163 2.87 5.31 2.46
CA GLY A 163 2.24 6.11 3.50
C GLY A 163 1.98 7.56 3.06
N ARG A 164 1.24 8.31 3.87
CA ARG A 164 0.82 9.68 3.52
C ARG A 164 1.98 10.64 3.23
N SER A 165 3.14 10.38 3.84
CA SER A 165 4.38 11.13 3.65
C SER A 165 5.39 10.39 2.78
N SER A 166 4.91 9.53 1.86
CA SER A 166 5.75 8.67 1.02
C SER A 166 6.84 9.43 0.28
N SER A 167 8.10 9.05 0.50
CA SER A 167 9.25 9.58 -0.24
C SER A 167 9.23 9.11 -1.69
N PHE A 168 8.73 7.90 -1.96
CA PHE A 168 8.61 7.32 -3.29
C PHE A 168 7.62 8.09 -4.17
N LEU A 169 6.38 8.28 -3.69
CA LEU A 169 5.35 9.02 -4.42
C LEU A 169 5.73 10.50 -4.58
N LYS A 170 6.36 11.09 -3.56
CA LYS A 170 6.88 12.46 -3.63
C LYS A 170 7.93 12.58 -4.74
N THR A 171 8.92 11.69 -4.78
CA THR A 171 9.99 11.72 -5.78
C THR A 171 9.43 11.56 -7.20
N LEU A 172 8.52 10.62 -7.43
CA LEU A 172 7.88 10.44 -8.73
C LEU A 172 7.08 11.67 -9.16
N SER A 173 6.38 12.31 -8.22
CA SER A 173 5.61 13.52 -8.49
C SER A 173 6.51 14.70 -8.83
N GLU A 174 7.59 14.91 -8.06
CA GLU A 174 8.58 15.98 -8.29
C GLU A 174 9.31 15.81 -9.63
N ASN A 175 9.61 14.57 -10.02
CA ASN A 175 10.18 14.21 -11.32
C ASN A 175 9.16 14.25 -12.47
N LYS A 176 7.89 14.56 -12.19
CA LYS A 176 6.78 14.58 -13.17
C LYS A 176 6.55 13.22 -13.84
N ASN A 177 6.91 12.13 -13.20
CA ASN A 177 6.52 10.78 -13.63
C ASN A 177 5.02 10.54 -13.40
N ILE A 178 4.48 11.10 -12.33
CA ILE A 178 3.05 11.02 -11.97
C ILE A 178 2.47 12.41 -11.68
N SER A 179 1.17 12.60 -11.90
CA SER A 179 0.49 13.88 -11.69
C SER A 179 -0.09 14.08 -10.29
N SER A 180 -0.21 13.02 -9.49
CA SER A 180 -0.73 13.05 -8.12
C SER A 180 0.02 12.05 -7.25
N ARG A 181 0.13 12.33 -5.94
CA ARG A 181 0.67 11.39 -4.95
C ARG A 181 -0.41 10.37 -4.59
N SER A 182 -0.54 9.40 -5.45
CA SER A 182 -1.62 8.45 -5.40
C SER A 182 -1.20 7.10 -5.94
N TYR A 183 -1.96 6.08 -5.56
CA TYR A 183 -1.74 4.73 -6.08
C TYR A 183 -3.05 3.95 -6.09
N SER A 184 -3.06 2.87 -6.84
CA SER A 184 -4.11 1.87 -6.78
C SER A 184 -3.51 0.48 -6.87
N PHE A 185 -4.19 -0.47 -6.23
CA PHE A 185 -3.65 -1.79 -5.99
C PHE A 185 -4.71 -2.88 -6.11
N PHE A 186 -4.40 -3.85 -6.96
CA PHE A 186 -5.11 -5.11 -7.15
C PHE A 186 -4.10 -6.25 -6.97
N THR A 187 -4.34 -7.16 -6.04
CA THR A 187 -3.39 -8.22 -5.67
C THR A 187 -3.29 -9.32 -6.74
N GLY A 188 -4.37 -9.53 -7.51
CA GLY A 188 -4.51 -10.70 -8.37
C GLY A 188 -4.69 -12.00 -7.58
N THR A 189 -4.59 -13.15 -8.24
CA THR A 189 -4.78 -14.48 -7.65
C THR A 189 -3.56 -15.37 -7.95
N GLU A 190 -3.10 -16.11 -6.96
CA GLU A 190 -1.95 -17.03 -7.09
C GLU A 190 -2.30 -18.47 -6.70
N VAL A 191 -3.19 -18.66 -5.72
CA VAL A 191 -3.57 -19.97 -5.17
C VAL A 191 -4.73 -20.65 -5.92
N THR A 192 -5.07 -20.15 -7.11
CA THR A 192 -6.22 -20.59 -7.91
C THR A 192 -5.78 -21.36 -9.15
N THR A 193 -6.66 -22.18 -9.70
CA THR A 193 -6.40 -22.95 -10.94
C THR A 193 -6.09 -22.05 -12.15
N GLN A 194 -6.69 -20.86 -12.18
CA GLN A 194 -6.38 -19.79 -13.13
C GLN A 194 -5.80 -18.62 -12.35
N SER A 195 -4.47 -18.56 -12.26
CA SER A 195 -3.80 -17.43 -11.63
C SER A 195 -3.99 -16.15 -12.45
N ARG A 196 -4.00 -15.02 -11.76
CA ARG A 196 -4.16 -13.69 -12.36
C ARG A 196 -3.13 -12.76 -11.77
N ASP A 197 -2.40 -12.08 -12.65
CA ASP A 197 -1.50 -11.03 -12.22
C ASP A 197 -2.29 -9.85 -11.64
N GLY A 198 -1.72 -9.27 -10.59
CA GLY A 198 -2.18 -8.04 -9.98
C GLY A 198 -1.74 -6.81 -10.77
N SER A 199 -2.20 -5.65 -10.33
CA SER A 199 -1.86 -4.34 -10.91
C SER A 199 -1.56 -3.36 -9.80
N PHE A 200 -0.49 -2.59 -10.01
CA PHE A 200 -0.09 -1.49 -9.15
C PHE A 200 0.11 -0.24 -10.01
N THR A 201 -0.84 0.69 -9.95
CA THR A 201 -0.78 1.95 -10.71
C THR A 201 -0.44 3.10 -9.77
N LEU A 202 0.52 3.95 -10.16
CA LEU A 202 0.98 5.16 -9.46
C LEU A 202 0.46 6.39 -10.21
N GLY A 203 -0.15 7.36 -9.51
CA GLY A 203 -0.74 8.55 -10.15
C GLY A 203 -2.09 8.30 -10.84
N GLY A 204 -2.65 7.09 -10.70
CA GLY A 204 -3.71 6.60 -11.56
C GLY A 204 -4.36 5.30 -11.08
N PHE A 205 -5.23 4.76 -11.91
CA PHE A 205 -5.87 3.47 -11.73
C PHE A 205 -6.18 2.79 -13.06
N ASP A 206 -6.27 1.47 -13.04
CA ASP A 206 -6.73 0.68 -14.18
C ASP A 206 -8.26 0.59 -14.15
N GLN A 207 -8.92 1.34 -15.04
CA GLN A 207 -10.37 1.32 -15.16
C GLN A 207 -10.90 -0.04 -15.61
N ALA A 208 -10.09 -0.84 -16.29
CA ALA A 208 -10.50 -2.16 -16.80
C ALA A 208 -10.69 -3.18 -15.66
N LEU A 209 -10.14 -2.93 -14.47
CA LEU A 209 -10.29 -3.79 -13.29
C LEU A 209 -11.60 -3.56 -12.55
N ILE A 210 -12.24 -2.41 -12.72
CA ILE A 210 -13.42 -2.00 -11.94
C ILE A 210 -14.68 -2.62 -12.54
N ALA A 211 -15.40 -3.41 -11.75
CA ALA A 211 -16.71 -3.93 -12.12
C ALA A 211 -17.82 -2.88 -11.98
N LYS A 212 -18.96 -3.14 -12.61
CA LYS A 212 -20.18 -2.38 -12.33
C LYS A 212 -20.64 -2.68 -10.90
N GLY A 213 -20.90 -1.64 -10.12
CA GLY A 213 -21.39 -1.77 -8.75
C GLY A 213 -21.22 -0.46 -7.99
N THR A 214 -21.50 -0.51 -6.70
CA THR A 214 -21.31 0.62 -5.79
C THR A 214 -19.86 0.60 -5.29
N ASN A 215 -19.17 1.72 -5.47
CA ASN A 215 -17.86 1.94 -4.87
C ASN A 215 -18.02 2.56 -3.48
N VAL A 216 -17.10 2.26 -2.58
CA VAL A 216 -17.00 2.89 -1.27
C VAL A 216 -15.87 3.91 -1.30
N THR A 217 -16.20 5.20 -1.28
CA THR A 217 -15.22 6.29 -1.16
C THR A 217 -15.32 6.94 0.21
N SER A 218 -14.20 7.16 0.87
CA SER A 218 -14.17 7.77 2.21
C SER A 218 -12.89 8.56 2.45
N PRO A 219 -12.93 9.62 3.28
CA PRO A 219 -11.73 10.30 3.70
C PRO A 219 -10.89 9.41 4.62
N PHE A 220 -9.59 9.67 4.71
CA PHE A 220 -8.79 8.98 5.72
C PHE A 220 -9.16 9.43 7.14
N VAL A 221 -9.12 8.48 8.08
CA VAL A 221 -9.38 8.70 9.50
C VAL A 221 -8.08 8.57 10.27
N ALA A 222 -7.78 9.51 11.17
CA ALA A 222 -6.64 9.37 12.08
C ALA A 222 -7.02 8.42 13.21
N ASP A 223 -6.30 7.31 13.34
CA ASP A 223 -6.48 6.34 14.42
C ASP A 223 -5.13 5.73 14.78
N ALA A 224 -4.79 5.70 16.07
CA ALA A 224 -3.51 5.15 16.52
C ALA A 224 -3.34 3.68 16.11
N LYS A 225 -4.43 2.91 16.03
CA LYS A 225 -4.41 1.48 15.69
C LYS A 225 -4.48 1.20 14.19
N CYS A 226 -4.61 2.25 13.36
CA CYS A 226 -4.64 2.16 11.91
C CYS A 226 -3.77 3.25 11.29
N LYS A 227 -2.47 2.97 11.17
CA LYS A 227 -1.46 3.92 10.64
C LYS A 227 -1.78 4.39 9.21
N GLU A 228 -2.33 3.52 8.35
CA GLU A 228 -2.74 3.87 6.99
C GLU A 228 -3.89 4.90 6.99
N GLY A 229 -4.71 4.89 8.05
CA GLY A 229 -5.92 5.71 8.16
C GLY A 229 -7.02 5.33 7.19
N ILE A 230 -6.91 4.17 6.54
CA ILE A 230 -7.92 3.59 5.67
C ILE A 230 -8.81 2.69 6.54
N ILE A 231 -10.00 3.17 6.88
CA ILE A 231 -10.91 2.49 7.80
C ILE A 231 -12.25 2.30 7.13
N VAL A 232 -12.76 1.07 7.17
CA VAL A 232 -14.11 0.72 6.72
C VAL A 232 -14.82 -0.09 7.80
N THR A 233 -16.11 -0.34 7.61
CA THR A 233 -16.95 -1.13 8.49
C THR A 233 -17.44 -2.36 7.74
N LEU A 234 -17.26 -3.54 8.30
CA LEU A 234 -17.85 -4.78 7.78
C LEU A 234 -19.14 -5.05 8.52
N THR A 235 -20.23 -5.24 7.79
CA THR A 235 -21.59 -5.32 8.38
C THR A 235 -22.23 -6.69 8.24
N SER A 236 -21.66 -7.56 7.41
CA SER A 236 -22.11 -8.95 7.24
C SER A 236 -20.99 -9.77 6.60
N LEU A 237 -20.92 -11.05 6.97
CA LEU A 237 -20.11 -12.04 6.29
C LEU A 237 -20.95 -13.30 6.12
N SER A 238 -21.32 -13.58 4.87
CA SER A 238 -22.13 -14.73 4.52
C SER A 238 -21.31 -15.82 3.85
N LEU A 239 -21.65 -17.07 4.15
CA LEU A 239 -21.03 -18.27 3.57
C LEU A 239 -22.09 -19.05 2.80
N GLN A 240 -21.74 -19.48 1.58
CA GLN A 240 -22.54 -20.45 0.86
C GLN A 240 -22.20 -21.84 1.37
N THR A 241 -23.19 -22.59 1.84
CA THR A 241 -22.97 -23.99 2.26
C THR A 241 -23.01 -24.94 1.05
N SER A 242 -22.49 -26.15 1.23
CA SER A 242 -22.43 -27.15 0.16
C SER A 242 -23.80 -27.61 -0.34
N ASP A 243 -24.87 -27.40 0.44
CA ASP A 243 -26.27 -27.60 0.05
C ASP A 243 -26.88 -26.40 -0.70
N GLY A 244 -26.08 -25.37 -1.00
CA GLY A 244 -26.47 -24.18 -1.76
C GLY A 244 -27.20 -23.09 -0.96
N LYS A 245 -27.35 -23.26 0.36
CA LYS A 245 -27.90 -22.20 1.22
C LYS A 245 -26.87 -21.12 1.49
N THR A 246 -27.31 -19.91 1.80
CA THR A 246 -26.45 -18.83 2.29
C THR A 246 -26.75 -18.61 3.77
N GLN A 247 -25.71 -18.59 4.60
CA GLN A 247 -25.81 -18.34 6.03
C GLN A 247 -24.93 -17.13 6.40
N ASP A 248 -25.49 -16.15 7.10
CA ASP A 248 -24.73 -15.02 7.63
C ASP A 248 -24.03 -15.45 8.91
N ALA A 249 -22.70 -15.58 8.86
CA ALA A 249 -21.88 -15.97 10.00
C ALA A 249 -21.88 -14.91 11.10
N TRP A 250 -22.19 -13.66 10.76
CA TRP A 250 -22.19 -12.54 11.70
C TRP A 250 -23.60 -12.06 12.04
N GLU A 251 -24.61 -12.90 11.81
CA GLU A 251 -25.96 -12.63 12.27
C GLU A 251 -25.95 -12.36 13.79
N ASN A 252 -26.55 -11.24 14.20
CA ASN A 252 -26.60 -10.76 15.58
C ASN A 252 -25.24 -10.33 16.19
N LEU A 253 -24.17 -10.25 15.41
CA LEU A 253 -22.93 -9.60 15.84
C LEU A 253 -22.96 -8.11 15.50
N ALA A 254 -22.15 -7.32 16.21
CA ALA A 254 -21.99 -5.91 15.92
C ALA A 254 -21.13 -5.70 14.66
N ASP A 255 -21.39 -4.59 13.96
CA ASP A 255 -20.57 -4.12 12.85
C ASP A 255 -19.08 -4.01 13.24
N LEU A 256 -18.21 -4.54 12.38
CA LEU A 256 -16.78 -4.63 12.64
C LEU A 256 -16.04 -3.49 11.94
N ARG A 257 -15.56 -2.52 12.71
CA ARG A 257 -14.68 -1.46 12.20
C ARG A 257 -13.26 -2.02 11.98
N VAL A 258 -12.78 -2.00 10.73
CA VAL A 258 -11.52 -2.61 10.31
C VAL A 258 -10.54 -1.58 9.74
N CYS A 259 -9.25 -1.79 9.98
CA CYS A 259 -8.16 -1.11 9.28
C CYS A 259 -7.82 -1.87 7.99
N VAL A 260 -7.74 -1.20 6.87
CA VAL A 260 -7.26 -1.80 5.63
C VAL A 260 -5.74 -1.76 5.64
N ILE A 261 -5.10 -2.91 5.42
CA ILE A 261 -3.65 -3.08 5.32
C ILE A 261 -3.37 -4.03 4.16
N ALA A 262 -3.39 -3.51 2.93
CA ALA A 262 -3.30 -4.34 1.72
C ALA A 262 -1.97 -5.10 1.56
N ALA A 263 -0.96 -4.76 2.36
CA ALA A 263 0.36 -5.37 2.33
C ALA A 263 0.47 -6.66 3.15
N THR A 264 -0.59 -7.14 3.81
CA THR A 264 -0.58 -8.43 4.53
C THR A 264 -1.05 -9.58 3.63
N SER A 265 -0.58 -10.80 3.89
CA SER A 265 -0.86 -11.98 3.05
C SER A 265 -2.20 -12.68 3.34
N ASN A 266 -3.08 -12.10 4.16
CA ASN A 266 -4.36 -12.68 4.54
C ASN A 266 -5.55 -11.90 3.94
N ILE A 267 -6.75 -12.49 3.98
CA ILE A 267 -8.01 -11.79 3.66
C ILE A 267 -8.34 -10.83 4.79
N MET A 268 -8.29 -11.33 6.04
CA MET A 268 -8.62 -10.52 7.21
C MET A 268 -7.98 -11.05 8.49
N THR A 269 -7.87 -10.15 9.47
CA THR A 269 -7.50 -10.47 10.84
C THR A 269 -8.65 -10.04 11.74
N ILE A 270 -9.34 -10.99 12.36
CA ILE A 270 -10.60 -10.74 13.07
C ILE A 270 -10.60 -11.35 14.48
N PRO A 271 -11.37 -10.80 15.43
CA PRO A 271 -11.50 -11.39 16.76
C PRO A 271 -12.09 -12.81 16.73
N VAL A 272 -11.75 -13.60 17.74
CA VAL A 272 -12.21 -15.01 17.86
C VAL A 272 -13.73 -15.11 17.76
N GLU A 273 -14.48 -14.18 18.35
CA GLU A 273 -15.94 -14.16 18.32
C GLU A 273 -16.54 -13.99 16.91
N TYR A 274 -15.80 -13.42 15.96
CA TYR A 274 -16.20 -13.33 14.55
C TYR A 274 -15.71 -14.53 13.72
N TRP A 275 -14.67 -15.22 14.19
CA TRP A 275 -14.12 -16.40 13.54
C TRP A 275 -14.92 -17.67 13.84
N ASP A 276 -15.34 -17.87 15.09
CA ASP A 276 -15.95 -19.13 15.52
C ASP A 276 -17.24 -19.49 14.75
N PRO A 277 -18.14 -18.54 14.41
CA PRO A 277 -19.29 -18.82 13.54
C PRO A 277 -18.89 -19.23 12.11
N ILE A 278 -17.85 -18.60 11.54
CA ILE A 278 -17.31 -18.95 10.22
C ILE A 278 -16.83 -20.39 10.24
N GLN A 279 -16.01 -20.75 11.24
CA GLN A 279 -15.51 -22.09 11.42
C GLN A 279 -16.66 -23.11 11.57
N SER A 280 -17.69 -22.78 12.35
CA SER A 280 -18.85 -23.64 12.56
C SER A 280 -19.62 -23.91 11.28
N ILE A 281 -19.88 -22.88 10.46
CA ILE A 281 -20.61 -23.03 9.19
C ILE A 281 -19.77 -23.81 8.17
N MET A 282 -18.47 -23.54 8.11
CA MET A 282 -17.55 -24.27 7.23
C MET A 282 -17.35 -25.74 7.67
N GLY A 283 -17.63 -26.07 8.93
CA GLY A 283 -17.41 -27.42 9.48
C GLY A 283 -15.94 -27.84 9.46
N VAL A 284 -15.02 -26.88 9.61
CA VAL A 284 -13.57 -27.13 9.56
C VAL A 284 -12.99 -27.34 10.96
N GLU A 285 -12.03 -28.26 11.07
CA GLU A 285 -11.28 -28.49 12.30
C GLU A 285 -9.87 -27.90 12.19
N ARG A 286 -9.43 -27.17 13.22
CA ARG A 286 -8.07 -26.62 13.27
C ARG A 286 -7.02 -27.72 13.41
N ASN A 287 -5.88 -27.48 12.78
CA ASN A 287 -4.69 -28.31 12.94
C ASN A 287 -4.07 -28.09 14.35
N SER A 288 -3.25 -29.03 14.83
CA SER A 288 -2.52 -28.92 16.10
C SER A 288 -1.57 -27.71 16.14
N PHE A 289 -0.93 -27.37 15.03
CA PHE A 289 -0.09 -26.16 14.93
C PHE A 289 -0.90 -24.86 14.96
N ARG A 290 -2.23 -24.95 14.75
CA ARG A 290 -3.27 -23.89 14.71
C ARG A 290 -3.05 -22.79 13.67
N ASN A 291 -1.83 -22.28 13.50
CA ASN A 291 -1.51 -21.09 12.71
C ASN A 291 -0.29 -21.33 11.80
N GLY A 292 -0.27 -20.68 10.64
CA GLY A 292 0.84 -20.74 9.68
C GLY A 292 2.16 -20.23 10.27
N THR A 293 3.25 -20.95 10.01
CA THR A 293 4.57 -20.67 10.59
C THR A 293 5.42 -19.74 9.71
N ALA A 294 6.60 -19.34 10.15
CA ALA A 294 7.45 -18.42 9.40
C ALA A 294 8.06 -19.02 8.12
N GLU A 295 8.15 -20.36 8.04
CA GLU A 295 8.56 -21.04 6.80
C GLU A 295 7.50 -20.95 5.69
N THR A 296 6.32 -20.44 6.05
CA THR A 296 5.15 -20.36 5.19
C THR A 296 5.00 -18.98 4.56
N GLN A 297 4.45 -18.93 3.36
CA GLN A 297 4.15 -17.67 2.66
C GLN A 297 3.02 -16.87 3.35
N TYR A 298 2.19 -17.57 4.12
CA TYR A 298 0.95 -17.09 4.73
C TYR A 298 1.06 -17.14 6.25
N TYR A 299 1.98 -16.35 6.78
CA TYR A 299 2.23 -16.31 8.22
C TYR A 299 0.97 -16.01 9.03
N ASN A 300 0.75 -16.79 10.08
CA ASN A 300 -0.33 -16.65 11.05
C ASN A 300 -1.77 -16.78 10.50
N THR A 301 -1.94 -17.32 9.29
CA THR A 301 -3.25 -17.75 8.79
C THR A 301 -3.71 -19.01 9.53
N THR A 302 -5.02 -19.29 9.52
CA THR A 302 -5.56 -20.43 10.26
C THR A 302 -5.26 -21.74 9.53
N LEU A 303 -4.57 -22.66 10.19
CA LEU A 303 -4.33 -24.01 9.66
C LEU A 303 -5.46 -24.96 10.06
N ILE A 304 -5.91 -25.74 9.10
CA ILE A 304 -6.98 -26.72 9.26
C ILE A 304 -6.51 -28.11 8.82
N LYS A 305 -7.17 -29.14 9.36
CA LYS A 305 -6.99 -30.51 8.85
C LYS A 305 -7.44 -30.59 7.38
N PRO A 306 -6.84 -31.49 6.58
CA PRO A 306 -7.14 -31.59 5.16
C PRO A 306 -8.59 -32.06 4.94
N SER A 307 -9.16 -31.64 3.81
CA SER A 307 -10.49 -32.05 3.32
C SER A 307 -11.72 -31.59 4.13
N PRO A 308 -12.02 -30.28 4.19
CA PRO A 308 -13.37 -29.86 4.58
C PRO A 308 -14.38 -30.21 3.47
N ASN A 309 -15.56 -30.69 3.83
CA ASN A 309 -16.70 -30.87 2.91
C ASN A 309 -17.28 -29.52 2.40
N TYR A 310 -16.55 -28.42 2.58
CA TYR A 310 -16.99 -27.07 2.31
C TYR A 310 -16.41 -26.55 1.00
N SER A 311 -17.28 -26.25 0.06
CA SER A 311 -16.94 -25.80 -1.29
C SER A 311 -17.56 -24.45 -1.66
N GLY A 312 -18.22 -23.78 -0.73
CA GLY A 312 -18.91 -22.53 -1.04
C GLY A 312 -18.07 -21.28 -0.88
N ASN A 313 -18.60 -20.20 -1.43
CA ASN A 313 -17.97 -18.89 -1.46
C ASN A 313 -18.26 -18.10 -0.18
N MET A 314 -17.46 -17.06 0.04
CA MET A 314 -17.64 -16.10 1.14
C MET A 314 -17.99 -14.73 0.56
N SER A 315 -19.01 -14.08 1.09
CA SER A 315 -19.44 -12.74 0.69
C SER A 315 -19.29 -11.79 1.88
N ILE A 316 -18.60 -10.66 1.69
CA ILE A 316 -18.37 -9.67 2.75
C ILE A 316 -19.04 -8.35 2.35
N VAL A 317 -19.85 -7.78 3.24
CA VAL A 317 -20.50 -6.49 3.02
C VAL A 317 -19.72 -5.36 3.71
N ILE A 318 -19.33 -4.36 2.93
CA ILE A 318 -18.57 -3.18 3.37
C ILE A 318 -19.46 -1.95 3.37
N ASN A 319 -19.44 -1.22 4.49
CA ASN A 319 -20.19 0.01 4.75
C ASN A 319 -21.67 -0.09 4.38
N SER A 320 -22.26 -1.28 4.49
CA SER A 320 -23.64 -1.59 4.04
C SER A 320 -23.93 -1.22 2.58
N ALA A 321 -22.90 -1.06 1.74
CA ALA A 321 -23.01 -0.45 0.42
C ALA A 321 -22.45 -1.33 -0.71
N MET A 322 -21.41 -2.10 -0.43
CA MET A 322 -20.69 -2.90 -1.42
C MET A 322 -20.47 -4.32 -0.89
N THR A 323 -20.73 -5.31 -1.73
CA THR A 323 -20.45 -6.73 -1.44
C THR A 323 -19.23 -7.17 -2.25
N VAL A 324 -18.34 -7.93 -1.61
CA VAL A 324 -17.21 -8.58 -2.27
C VAL A 324 -17.31 -10.09 -2.07
N ASP A 325 -17.36 -10.81 -3.18
CA ASP A 325 -17.44 -12.28 -3.20
C ASP A 325 -16.04 -12.88 -3.39
N ILE A 326 -15.68 -13.80 -2.50
CA ILE A 326 -14.41 -14.51 -2.48
C ILE A 326 -14.69 -15.98 -2.78
N PRO A 327 -14.16 -16.53 -3.89
CA PRO A 327 -14.40 -17.91 -4.27
C PRO A 327 -13.67 -18.89 -3.35
N ASN A 328 -14.24 -20.09 -3.18
CA ASN A 328 -13.70 -21.12 -2.30
C ASN A 328 -12.23 -21.48 -2.56
N GLU A 329 -11.79 -21.47 -3.83
CA GLU A 329 -10.38 -21.72 -4.22
C GLU A 329 -9.39 -20.72 -3.58
N GLN A 330 -9.86 -19.53 -3.18
CA GLN A 330 -9.07 -18.53 -2.46
C GLN A 330 -9.27 -18.59 -0.93
N LEU A 331 -10.22 -19.40 -0.45
CA LEU A 331 -10.53 -19.56 0.97
C LEU A 331 -9.85 -20.79 1.58
N ILE A 332 -9.76 -21.90 0.84
CA ILE A 332 -9.16 -23.14 1.32
C ILE A 332 -8.18 -23.64 0.27
N PHE A 333 -6.91 -23.69 0.63
CA PHE A 333 -5.83 -24.19 -0.21
C PHE A 333 -4.75 -24.84 0.66
N GLY A 334 -3.84 -25.60 0.05
CA GLY A 334 -2.72 -26.21 0.77
C GLY A 334 -1.83 -25.15 1.43
N GLU A 335 -1.29 -25.44 2.61
CA GLU A 335 -0.34 -24.54 3.28
C GLU A 335 0.91 -24.38 2.41
N HIS A 336 1.23 -23.14 2.02
CA HIS A 336 2.40 -22.88 1.18
C HIS A 336 3.64 -22.66 2.04
N TYR A 337 4.73 -23.35 1.74
CA TYR A 337 6.02 -23.22 2.41
C TYR A 337 7.16 -23.01 1.43
N ILE A 338 8.28 -22.46 1.89
CA ILE A 338 9.48 -22.28 1.09
C ILE A 338 10.43 -23.43 1.38
N ASP A 339 10.73 -24.26 0.37
CA ASP A 339 11.64 -25.39 0.49
C ASP A 339 13.10 -24.95 0.68
N THR A 340 14.01 -25.89 0.93
CA THR A 340 15.43 -25.61 1.20
C THR A 340 16.18 -25.01 0.01
N LYS A 341 15.65 -25.14 -1.21
CA LYS A 341 16.19 -24.52 -2.43
C LYS A 341 15.56 -23.15 -2.69
N GLY A 342 14.56 -22.75 -1.91
CA GLY A 342 13.87 -21.49 -1.99
C GLY A 342 12.67 -21.49 -2.93
N PHE A 343 12.18 -22.65 -3.37
CA PHE A 343 10.94 -22.72 -4.15
C PHE A 343 9.73 -22.77 -3.22
N VAL A 344 8.67 -22.08 -3.62
CA VAL A 344 7.38 -22.17 -2.93
C VAL A 344 6.71 -23.49 -3.31
N GLN A 345 6.31 -24.26 -2.31
CA GLN A 345 5.62 -25.53 -2.42
C GLN A 345 4.33 -25.49 -1.60
N ALA A 346 3.37 -26.37 -1.89
CA ALA A 346 2.16 -26.53 -1.09
C ALA A 346 2.19 -27.89 -0.37
N LYS A 347 1.88 -27.89 0.93
CA LYS A 347 1.66 -29.12 1.71
C LYS A 347 0.38 -29.81 1.23
N THR A 348 0.38 -31.13 1.27
CA THR A 348 -0.76 -31.97 0.85
C THR A 348 -1.60 -32.46 2.02
N ASP A 349 -1.05 -32.41 3.23
CA ASP A 349 -1.61 -32.93 4.48
C ASP A 349 -2.11 -31.82 5.42
N ILE A 350 -1.89 -30.54 5.06
CA ILE A 350 -2.33 -29.38 5.83
C ILE A 350 -2.92 -28.34 4.87
N ASN A 351 -4.14 -27.91 5.18
CA ASN A 351 -4.81 -26.81 4.47
C ASN A 351 -4.77 -25.54 5.33
N GLN A 352 -4.93 -24.40 4.67
CA GLN A 352 -5.00 -23.10 5.31
C GLN A 352 -6.25 -22.34 4.88
N ILE A 353 -6.76 -21.53 5.80
CA ILE A 353 -7.74 -20.48 5.55
C ILE A 353 -7.03 -19.16 5.83
N PRO A 354 -6.97 -18.22 4.87
CA PRO A 354 -6.21 -16.97 4.99
C PRO A 354 -6.94 -15.94 5.87
N ILE A 355 -7.43 -16.37 7.02
CA ILE A 355 -8.01 -15.54 8.07
C ILE A 355 -7.16 -15.77 9.31
N ALA A 356 -6.69 -14.67 9.88
CA ALA A 356 -5.98 -14.68 11.14
C ALA A 356 -6.95 -14.30 12.26
N ARG A 357 -6.76 -14.91 13.43
CA ARG A 357 -7.58 -14.66 14.62
C ARG A 357 -6.92 -13.62 15.51
N ILE A 358 -7.69 -12.83 16.26
CA ILE A 358 -7.22 -11.91 17.32
C ILE A 358 -7.75 -12.44 18.64
N ASN A 359 -6.88 -12.68 19.61
CA ASN A 359 -7.31 -13.16 20.91
C ASN A 359 -7.89 -12.01 21.75
N PRO A 360 -8.86 -12.29 22.64
CA PRO A 360 -9.35 -11.30 23.59
C PRO A 360 -8.18 -10.67 24.37
N GLY A 361 -8.13 -9.34 24.41
CA GLY A 361 -7.08 -8.60 25.13
C GLY A 361 -5.86 -8.19 24.29
N ASP A 362 -5.69 -8.68 23.06
CA ASP A 362 -4.59 -8.28 22.17
C ASP A 362 -4.61 -6.77 21.85
N GLY A 363 -5.79 -6.16 21.92
CA GLY A 363 -5.97 -4.72 21.70
C GLY A 363 -5.78 -4.29 20.25
N MET A 364 -5.52 -5.22 19.33
CA MET A 364 -5.43 -4.97 17.90
C MET A 364 -6.77 -4.52 17.32
N MET A 365 -6.71 -3.57 16.39
CA MET A 365 -7.84 -3.28 15.52
C MET A 365 -7.97 -4.41 14.47
N PRO A 366 -9.19 -4.92 14.21
CA PRO A 366 -9.46 -5.84 13.12
C PRO A 366 -8.98 -5.31 11.77
N ARG A 367 -8.61 -6.20 10.84
CA ARG A 367 -7.94 -5.81 9.58
C ARG A 367 -8.55 -6.49 8.35
N LEU A 368 -8.58 -5.75 7.23
CA LEU A 368 -8.67 -6.32 5.88
C LEU A 368 -7.29 -6.33 5.23
N GLY A 369 -6.87 -7.48 4.73
CA GLY A 369 -5.54 -7.71 4.19
C GLY A 369 -5.48 -7.75 2.66
N GLY A 370 -4.31 -8.08 2.12
CA GLY A 370 -4.03 -8.07 0.69
C GLY A 370 -4.84 -9.08 -0.13
N GLN A 371 -5.16 -10.26 0.40
CA GLN A 371 -5.94 -11.25 -0.34
C GLN A 371 -7.42 -10.86 -0.50
N PHE A 372 -7.94 -9.95 0.33
CA PHE A 372 -9.24 -9.35 0.07
C PHE A 372 -9.24 -8.61 -1.29
N PHE A 373 -8.14 -7.92 -1.60
CA PHE A 373 -7.93 -7.21 -2.87
C PHE A 373 -7.56 -8.11 -4.05
N SER A 374 -7.72 -9.42 -3.92
CA SER A 374 -7.82 -10.34 -5.06
C SER A 374 -9.20 -10.28 -5.73
N ASN A 375 -10.22 -9.79 -5.02
CA ASN A 375 -11.59 -9.63 -5.51
C ASN A 375 -12.14 -8.19 -5.35
N ALA A 376 -11.34 -7.27 -4.80
CA ALA A 376 -11.63 -5.84 -4.70
C ALA A 376 -10.45 -5.00 -5.19
N TYR A 377 -10.69 -3.73 -5.51
CA TYR A 377 -9.66 -2.81 -6.00
C TYR A 377 -9.53 -1.61 -5.07
N LEU A 378 -8.32 -1.34 -4.60
CA LEU A 378 -8.01 -0.20 -3.75
C LEU A 378 -7.48 0.96 -4.60
N ILE A 379 -8.01 2.16 -4.42
CA ILE A 379 -7.53 3.40 -5.02
C ILE A 379 -7.32 4.41 -3.89
N VAL A 380 -6.15 5.03 -3.82
CA VAL A 380 -5.72 5.89 -2.71
C VAL A 380 -5.17 7.18 -3.30
N ASN A 381 -5.72 8.32 -2.85
CA ASN A 381 -5.23 9.65 -3.23
C ASN A 381 -4.85 10.44 -1.96
N HIS A 382 -3.54 10.58 -1.72
CA HIS A 382 -3.03 11.33 -0.57
C HIS A 382 -3.23 12.84 -0.71
N ASP A 383 -3.21 13.38 -1.92
CA ASP A 383 -3.43 14.81 -2.18
C ASP A 383 -4.87 15.23 -1.86
N LYS A 384 -5.84 14.33 -2.07
CA LYS A 384 -7.26 14.53 -1.75
C LYS A 384 -7.67 13.99 -0.37
N ASN A 385 -6.74 13.35 0.35
CA ASN A 385 -6.99 12.74 1.66
C ASN A 385 -8.17 11.74 1.63
N GLU A 386 -8.28 10.94 0.56
CA GLU A 386 -9.36 9.96 0.37
C GLU A 386 -8.86 8.64 -0.21
N PHE A 387 -9.66 7.60 -0.01
CA PHE A 387 -9.53 6.31 -0.67
C PHE A 387 -10.86 5.86 -1.25
N THR A 388 -10.80 4.94 -2.20
CA THR A 388 -11.93 4.25 -2.79
C THR A 388 -11.64 2.75 -2.83
N ILE A 389 -12.63 1.94 -2.43
CA ILE A 389 -12.65 0.50 -2.69
C ILE A 389 -13.77 0.23 -3.70
N ALA A 390 -13.44 -0.52 -4.75
CA ALA A 390 -14.37 -0.88 -5.81
C ALA A 390 -14.43 -2.40 -6.00
N PRO A 391 -15.57 -2.96 -6.44
CA PRO A 391 -15.64 -4.36 -6.86
C PRO A 391 -14.80 -4.57 -8.12
N THR A 392 -14.25 -5.78 -8.29
CA THR A 392 -13.41 -6.10 -9.46
C THR A 392 -14.13 -6.96 -10.47
N VAL A 393 -13.74 -6.84 -11.75
CA VAL A 393 -14.15 -7.80 -12.77
C VAL A 393 -13.46 -9.14 -12.52
N ALA A 394 -14.16 -10.26 -12.69
CA ALA A 394 -13.60 -11.59 -12.46
C ALA A 394 -12.54 -12.01 -13.52
N LYS A 395 -12.60 -11.44 -14.73
CA LYS A 395 -11.73 -11.81 -15.85
C LYS A 395 -10.76 -10.69 -16.21
N SER A 396 -9.54 -11.07 -16.59
CA SER A 396 -8.55 -10.13 -17.09
C SER A 396 -9.02 -9.53 -18.42
N THR A 397 -8.82 -8.22 -18.56
CA THR A 397 -9.05 -7.47 -19.79
C THR A 397 -7.85 -6.57 -20.06
N THR A 398 -7.74 -6.02 -21.26
CA THR A 398 -6.65 -5.10 -21.59
C THR A 398 -6.68 -3.90 -20.64
N PRO A 399 -5.56 -3.59 -19.96
CA PRO A 399 -5.49 -2.47 -19.03
C PRO A 399 -5.93 -1.16 -19.69
N LYS A 400 -6.75 -0.39 -18.97
CA LYS A 400 -7.17 0.96 -19.37
C LYS A 400 -6.77 1.93 -18.26
N ILE A 401 -5.53 2.39 -18.35
CA ILE A 401 -4.96 3.22 -17.30
C ILE A 401 -5.49 4.65 -17.40
N MET A 402 -6.09 5.11 -16.29
CA MET A 402 -6.58 6.45 -16.10
C MET A 402 -5.65 7.15 -15.10
N ALA A 403 -5.10 8.29 -15.48
CA ALA A 403 -4.34 9.13 -14.57
C ALA A 403 -5.24 10.24 -14.00
N PHE A 404 -4.93 10.71 -12.79
CA PHE A 404 -5.63 11.81 -12.17
C PHE A 404 -4.68 12.90 -11.67
N ASP A 405 -5.13 14.14 -11.74
CA ASP A 405 -4.44 15.27 -11.11
C ASP A 405 -4.64 15.28 -9.59
N THR A 406 -3.94 16.18 -8.91
CA THR A 406 -3.92 16.28 -7.43
C THR A 406 -5.33 16.38 -6.82
N ALA A 407 -6.26 17.08 -7.49
CA ALA A 407 -7.61 17.34 -6.99
C ALA A 407 -8.68 16.39 -7.57
N ASN A 408 -8.31 15.45 -8.44
CA ASN A 408 -9.23 14.66 -9.27
C ASN A 408 -10.15 15.51 -10.16
N ASN A 409 -9.75 16.74 -10.51
CA ASN A 409 -10.48 17.61 -11.44
C ASN A 409 -10.24 17.19 -12.90
N CYS A 410 -9.13 16.51 -13.16
CA CYS A 410 -8.75 16.00 -14.46
C CYS A 410 -8.45 14.51 -14.33
N ILE A 411 -9.30 13.68 -14.93
CA ILE A 411 -9.12 12.23 -15.05
C ILE A 411 -9.14 11.89 -16.54
N ALA A 412 -8.03 11.38 -17.06
CA ALA A 412 -7.89 11.08 -18.47
C ALA A 412 -7.12 9.77 -18.69
N PRO A 413 -7.41 9.05 -19.78
CA PRO A 413 -6.63 7.88 -20.14
C PRO A 413 -5.20 8.31 -20.45
N ILE A 414 -4.22 7.52 -20.01
CA ILE A 414 -2.88 7.60 -20.59
C ILE A 414 -2.85 6.64 -21.78
N GLU A 415 -2.38 7.10 -22.94
CA GLU A 415 -2.07 6.19 -24.03
C GLU A 415 -0.96 5.27 -23.53
N ALA A 416 -1.27 3.99 -23.33
CA ALA A 416 -0.26 3.00 -23.01
C ALA A 416 0.73 3.01 -24.18
N ALA A 417 1.97 3.45 -23.93
CA ALA A 417 3.06 3.22 -24.86
C ALA A 417 3.23 1.70 -24.96
N VAL A 418 2.61 1.12 -25.99
CA VAL A 418 2.72 -0.30 -26.28
C VAL A 418 4.21 -0.57 -26.47
N ALA A 419 4.80 -1.34 -25.57
CA ALA A 419 6.13 -1.92 -25.77
C ALA A 419 6.04 -2.90 -26.93
N SER A 420 6.07 -2.38 -28.16
CA SER A 420 6.13 -3.18 -29.38
C SER A 420 7.60 -3.35 -29.73
N GLY A 421 8.08 -4.59 -29.63
CA GLY A 421 9.44 -4.95 -29.99
C GLY A 421 9.79 -4.60 -31.45
N SER A 422 11.08 -4.31 -31.63
CA SER A 422 11.92 -4.38 -32.83
C SER A 422 11.34 -3.95 -34.20
N PRO A 423 11.97 -2.98 -34.90
CA PRO A 423 11.52 -2.57 -36.23
C PRO A 423 12.00 -3.57 -37.29
N THR A 424 11.08 -4.02 -38.14
CA THR A 424 11.41 -4.65 -39.43
C THR A 424 10.78 -3.79 -40.53
N PRO A 425 11.52 -3.36 -41.56
CA PRO A 425 11.06 -2.34 -42.49
C PRO A 425 10.25 -2.94 -43.63
N SER A 426 9.14 -2.30 -44.00
CA SER A 426 8.47 -2.59 -45.27
C SER A 426 7.76 -1.37 -45.86
N SER A 427 8.33 -0.93 -46.98
CA SER A 427 7.71 -0.43 -48.22
C SER A 427 6.74 0.77 -48.17
N THR A 428 7.33 1.93 -48.47
CA THR A 428 7.02 2.82 -49.61
C THR A 428 5.67 2.63 -50.32
N GLY A 429 4.79 3.61 -50.17
CA GLY A 429 3.60 3.83 -51.00
C GLY A 429 3.47 5.30 -51.35
N SER A 430 3.89 5.64 -52.57
CA SER A 430 3.94 6.99 -53.16
C SER A 430 2.55 7.49 -53.57
N SER A 431 2.23 8.76 -53.31
CA SER A 431 1.28 9.52 -54.12
C SER A 431 1.69 11.00 -54.22
N SER A 432 1.83 11.44 -55.47
CA SER A 432 2.32 12.74 -55.91
C SER A 432 1.23 13.81 -55.88
N PRO A 433 1.52 15.08 -55.54
CA PRO A 433 0.61 16.20 -55.74
C PRO A 433 0.80 16.84 -57.12
N LYS A 434 -0.33 17.07 -57.81
CA LYS A 434 -0.43 17.78 -59.09
C LYS A 434 -0.50 19.29 -58.85
N ALA A 435 0.38 20.03 -59.51
CA ALA A 435 0.36 21.48 -59.60
C ALA A 435 -0.52 21.97 -60.77
N SER A 436 -1.11 23.16 -60.61
CA SER A 436 -1.47 24.07 -61.70
C SER A 436 -1.70 25.49 -61.16
N ASP A 437 -0.60 26.24 -61.15
CA ASP A 437 -0.34 27.56 -61.72
C ASP A 437 -1.44 28.63 -61.96
N GLY A 438 -1.01 29.88 -61.68
CA GLY A 438 -1.40 31.15 -62.32
C GLY A 438 -2.63 31.90 -61.79
N SER A 439 -2.63 33.22 -61.58
CA SER A 439 -1.63 34.28 -61.75
C SER A 439 -2.24 35.65 -61.33
N ASN A 440 -1.36 36.63 -61.09
CA ASN A 440 -1.56 38.09 -61.06
C ASN A 440 -2.22 38.75 -59.82
N ALA A 441 -1.89 39.97 -59.42
CA ALA A 441 -0.72 40.87 -59.54
C ALA A 441 -1.07 42.12 -58.70
N ASN A 442 -0.06 42.73 -58.07
CA ASN A 442 0.04 44.14 -57.64
C ASN A 442 -1.11 44.80 -56.82
N ASN A 443 -0.81 45.33 -55.63
CA ASN A 443 -0.19 46.66 -55.53
C ASN A 443 0.26 47.00 -54.10
N SER A 444 1.33 47.78 -54.05
CA SER A 444 1.93 48.45 -52.89
C SER A 444 1.00 49.43 -52.19
N SER A 445 1.22 49.67 -50.88
CA SER A 445 1.71 50.98 -50.37
C SER A 445 1.46 51.14 -48.86
N GLN A 446 2.48 51.71 -48.25
CA GLN A 446 2.75 52.03 -46.85
C GLN A 446 2.04 53.32 -46.36
N SER A 447 1.66 53.37 -45.08
CA SER A 447 1.76 54.52 -44.13
C SER A 447 0.82 54.31 -42.92
N THR A 448 1.30 54.08 -41.69
CA THR A 448 1.73 54.99 -40.59
C THR A 448 0.68 55.94 -39.98
N ALA A 449 0.70 55.94 -38.63
CA ALA A 449 0.06 56.83 -37.63
C ALA A 449 -1.42 56.50 -37.28
N SER A 450 -1.88 56.55 -36.02
CA SER A 450 -1.30 56.90 -34.72
C SER A 450 -2.26 56.44 -33.61
N LYS A 451 -1.73 55.95 -32.47
CA LYS A 451 -2.51 55.59 -31.27
C LYS A 451 -2.80 56.84 -30.43
N LYS A 452 -4.05 57.04 -29.99
CA LYS A 452 -4.39 57.95 -28.88
C LYS A 452 -4.91 57.12 -27.70
N SER A 453 -4.19 57.16 -26.58
CA SER A 453 -4.63 56.66 -25.27
C SER A 453 -5.13 57.82 -24.42
N SER A 454 -6.34 57.70 -23.88
CA SER A 454 -6.89 58.63 -22.90
C SER A 454 -6.35 58.29 -21.51
N LYS A 455 -5.66 59.25 -20.89
CA LYS A 455 -5.18 59.18 -19.50
C LYS A 455 -6.31 59.58 -18.55
N LEU A 456 -6.54 58.75 -17.52
CA LEU A 456 -7.37 59.05 -16.36
C LEU A 456 -6.63 60.01 -15.42
N GLY A 457 -7.35 61.00 -14.87
CA GLY A 457 -6.79 62.10 -14.07
C GLY A 457 -6.14 61.64 -12.76
N GLY A 458 -4.99 62.24 -12.43
CA GLY A 458 -4.17 61.91 -11.25
C GLY A 458 -4.87 62.00 -9.90
N GLY A 459 -6.04 62.66 -9.81
CA GLY A 459 -6.86 62.72 -8.59
C GLY A 459 -7.54 61.40 -8.20
N ALA A 460 -7.84 60.52 -9.16
CA ALA A 460 -8.51 59.23 -8.87
C ALA A 460 -7.51 58.14 -8.43
N ILE A 461 -6.25 58.24 -8.85
CA ILE A 461 -5.17 57.29 -8.53
C ILE A 461 -4.66 57.52 -7.10
N ALA A 462 -4.62 58.77 -6.63
CA ALA A 462 -4.14 59.09 -5.28
C ALA A 462 -5.07 58.55 -4.15
N GLY A 463 -6.39 58.49 -4.39
CA GLY A 463 -7.36 58.03 -3.37
C GLY A 463 -7.33 56.52 -3.13
N ILE A 464 -7.12 55.71 -4.17
CA ILE A 464 -7.14 54.24 -4.07
C ILE A 464 -5.88 53.72 -3.34
N VAL A 465 -4.73 54.35 -3.56
CA VAL A 465 -3.46 53.92 -2.94
C VAL A 465 -3.50 54.10 -1.42
N ILE A 466 -4.06 55.20 -0.92
CA ILE A 466 -4.16 55.45 0.53
C ILE A 466 -5.17 54.47 1.18
N GLY A 467 -6.27 54.16 0.50
CA GLY A 467 -7.27 53.19 0.99
C GLY A 467 -6.71 51.76 1.10
N VAL A 468 -5.91 51.31 0.13
CA VAL A 468 -5.30 49.97 0.15
C VAL A 468 -4.23 49.87 1.24
N LEU A 469 -3.43 50.91 1.45
CA LEU A 469 -2.41 50.92 2.50
C LEU A 469 -3.03 50.85 3.91
N ALA A 470 -4.13 51.57 4.14
CA ALA A 470 -4.89 51.47 5.39
C ALA A 470 -5.54 50.09 5.57
N GLY A 471 -6.10 49.52 4.49
CA GLY A 471 -6.70 48.18 4.51
C GLY A 471 -5.69 47.07 4.85
N ILE A 472 -4.51 47.08 4.23
CA ILE A 472 -3.44 46.10 4.49
C ILE A 472 -2.93 46.21 5.93
N ALA A 473 -2.77 47.43 6.45
CA ALA A 473 -2.34 47.64 7.83
C ALA A 473 -3.33 47.04 8.85
N ILE A 474 -4.64 47.20 8.63
CA ILE A 474 -5.67 46.66 9.52
C ILE A 474 -5.68 45.12 9.48
N VAL A 475 -5.56 44.51 8.30
CA VAL A 475 -5.52 43.05 8.16
C VAL A 475 -4.26 42.46 8.82
N ALA A 476 -3.10 43.11 8.66
CA ALA A 476 -1.86 42.69 9.29
C ALA A 476 -1.93 42.75 10.82
N ILE A 477 -2.53 43.83 11.38
CA ILE A 477 -2.74 43.98 12.83
C ILE A 477 -3.70 42.92 13.35
N ALA A 478 -4.81 42.65 12.65
CA ALA A 478 -5.77 41.62 13.04
C ALA A 478 -5.13 40.21 13.04
N ALA A 479 -4.36 39.88 11.98
CA ALA A 479 -3.62 38.62 11.90
C ALA A 479 -2.59 38.47 13.03
N PHE A 480 -1.87 39.54 13.36
CA PHE A 480 -0.90 39.56 14.45
C PHE A 480 -1.55 39.35 15.83
N ILE A 481 -2.71 39.98 16.08
CA ILE A 481 -3.46 39.82 17.35
C ILE A 481 -4.00 38.40 17.49
N LEU A 482 -4.52 37.80 16.41
CA LEU A 482 -5.00 36.42 16.41
C LEU A 482 -3.86 35.41 16.63
N TRP A 483 -2.71 35.64 15.98
CA TRP A 483 -1.51 34.82 16.18
C TRP A 483 -0.98 34.93 17.61
N ARG A 484 -0.99 36.12 18.20
CA ARG A 484 -0.59 36.35 19.60
C ARG A 484 -1.56 35.73 20.61
N ARG A 485 -2.87 35.71 20.33
CA ARG A 485 -3.86 34.98 21.16
C ARG A 485 -3.63 33.46 21.08
N LYS A 486 -3.32 32.92 19.90
CA LYS A 486 -3.08 31.48 19.72
C LYS A 486 -1.81 31.00 20.45
N ARG A 487 -0.81 31.86 20.63
CA ARG A 487 0.43 31.54 21.37
C ARG A 487 0.32 31.67 22.91
N ARG A 488 -0.78 32.21 23.44
CA ARG A 488 -1.02 32.31 24.91
C ARG A 488 -1.95 31.23 25.46
N ALA A 489 -2.49 30.36 24.59
CA ALA A 489 -3.07 29.09 24.98
C ALA A 489 -2.03 27.99 24.69
N GLY A 490 -1.01 27.88 25.56
CA GLY A 490 -0.17 26.71 25.58
C GLY A 490 -1.03 25.49 25.88
N PRO A 491 -0.96 24.40 25.10
CA PRO A 491 -1.54 23.14 25.51
C PRO A 491 -0.95 22.79 26.87
N LYS A 492 -1.79 22.64 27.89
CA LYS A 492 -1.41 21.85 29.05
C LYS A 492 -1.10 20.47 28.50
N LEU A 493 0.18 20.09 28.53
CA LEU A 493 0.61 18.71 28.38
C LEU A 493 -0.06 17.94 29.51
N ASN A 494 -1.25 17.41 29.24
CA ASN A 494 -1.71 16.24 29.96
C ASN A 494 -0.72 15.15 29.58
N GLU A 495 -0.01 14.67 30.59
CA GLU A 495 0.79 13.46 30.51
C GLU A 495 -0.02 12.40 29.76
N LEU A 496 0.48 12.01 28.59
CA LEU A 496 0.00 10.84 27.89
C LEU A 496 0.28 9.65 28.82
N PRO A 497 -0.73 8.85 29.20
CA PRO A 497 -0.48 7.63 29.93
C PRO A 497 0.36 6.70 29.05
N ALA A 498 1.42 6.15 29.64
CA ALA A 498 2.23 4.99 29.26
C ALA A 498 2.34 4.66 27.77
N TYR A 499 3.59 4.65 27.28
CA TYR A 499 4.03 3.99 26.05
C TYR A 499 3.31 2.64 25.85
N GLY A 500 2.22 2.65 25.09
CA GLY A 500 1.63 1.45 24.53
C GLY A 500 2.59 0.93 23.48
N ALA A 501 2.82 -0.38 23.46
CA ALA A 501 3.66 -1.02 22.45
C ALA A 501 3.31 -0.50 21.03
N PRO A 502 4.30 -0.33 20.14
CA PRO A 502 4.05 0.11 18.77
C PRO A 502 2.92 -0.71 18.16
N THR A 503 1.92 -0.04 17.57
CA THR A 503 0.93 -0.74 16.77
C THR A 503 1.68 -1.34 15.60
N GLU A 504 1.68 -2.67 15.48
CA GLU A 504 2.53 -3.39 14.56
C GLU A 504 1.70 -4.15 13.51
N LYS A 505 2.20 -4.18 12.26
CA LYS A 505 1.50 -4.72 11.08
C LYS A 505 1.13 -6.20 11.19
N TYR A 506 1.89 -6.95 11.99
CA TYR A 506 1.65 -8.36 12.29
C TYR A 506 1.60 -8.63 13.81
N ALA A 507 1.34 -7.60 14.64
CA ALA A 507 1.48 -7.71 16.09
C ALA A 507 0.59 -8.81 16.67
N TYR A 508 1.19 -9.90 17.12
CA TYR A 508 0.55 -10.85 18.02
C TYR A 508 1.32 -10.74 19.31
N ARG A 509 0.65 -10.40 20.42
CA ARG A 509 1.33 -10.17 21.70
C ARG A 509 2.07 -11.39 22.24
N ASP A 510 1.97 -12.55 21.56
CA ASP A 510 2.61 -13.76 22.00
C ASP A 510 3.19 -14.64 20.88
N ALA A 511 4.16 -14.09 20.15
CA ALA A 511 5.11 -14.95 19.45
C ALA A 511 5.90 -15.83 20.42
N SER A 512 5.98 -15.48 21.72
CA SER A 512 6.63 -16.27 22.78
C SER A 512 5.77 -17.43 23.31
N GLU A 513 4.48 -17.24 23.58
CA GLU A 513 3.62 -18.33 24.09
C GLU A 513 3.31 -19.41 23.05
N MET A 514 3.41 -19.15 21.73
CA MET A 514 3.32 -20.23 20.72
C MET A 514 4.44 -21.28 20.83
N TYR A 515 5.58 -20.95 21.45
CA TYR A 515 6.67 -21.92 21.69
C TYR A 515 6.63 -22.56 23.07
N ALA A 516 5.81 -22.06 24.00
CA ALA A 516 5.69 -22.62 25.34
C ALA A 516 4.76 -23.84 25.40
N GLU A 517 3.77 -23.95 24.48
CA GLU A 517 2.80 -25.06 24.49
C GLU A 517 3.31 -26.34 23.81
N ASN A 518 4.41 -26.30 23.05
CA ASN A 518 5.03 -27.48 22.42
C ASN A 518 5.98 -28.25 23.35
N GLY A 519 5.88 -28.00 24.66
CA GLY A 519 6.83 -28.46 25.65
C GLY A 519 6.43 -29.70 26.45
N HIS A 520 5.33 -30.44 26.18
CA HIS A 520 5.04 -31.65 26.95
C HIS A 520 4.37 -32.78 26.14
N GLU A 521 4.97 -33.97 26.29
CA GLU A 521 4.43 -35.33 26.05
C GLU A 521 4.63 -35.96 24.67
N LEU A 522 5.88 -36.34 24.37
CA LEU A 522 6.14 -37.59 23.63
C LEU A 522 6.31 -38.73 24.63
N GLY A 523 5.23 -39.46 24.88
CA GLY A 523 5.27 -40.77 25.52
C GLY A 523 5.35 -41.88 24.47
N HIS A 524 6.46 -42.64 24.45
CA HIS A 524 6.42 -44.08 24.74
C HIS A 524 7.84 -44.70 24.85
N GLU A 525 8.07 -45.25 26.05
CA GLU A 525 8.78 -46.50 26.37
C GLU A 525 10.22 -46.75 25.90
N ARG A 526 11.14 -46.76 26.87
CA ARG A 526 11.68 -48.02 27.46
C ARG A 526 12.60 -47.71 28.66
N GLY A 527 12.40 -48.46 29.75
CA GLY A 527 13.50 -48.83 30.65
C GLY A 527 13.41 -48.32 32.09
N PHE A 528 12.78 -49.13 32.95
CA PHE A 528 13.01 -49.30 34.39
C PHE A 528 14.07 -48.43 35.08
N ALA A 529 13.65 -47.67 36.09
CA ALA A 529 14.39 -47.54 37.35
C ALA A 529 13.47 -46.98 38.47
N HIS A 530 13.13 -47.88 39.40
CA HIS A 530 12.77 -47.73 40.81
C HIS A 530 12.55 -46.31 41.37
N GLU A 531 11.31 -46.03 41.82
CA GLU A 531 11.05 -45.01 42.84
C GLU A 531 11.56 -45.50 44.20
N LEU A 532 12.36 -44.66 44.86
CA LEU A 532 12.54 -44.69 46.30
C LEU A 532 11.88 -43.44 46.87
N ASP A 533 10.79 -43.69 47.59
CA ASP A 533 10.10 -42.77 48.50
C ASP A 533 11.09 -42.18 49.53
N GLY A 534 10.90 -40.91 49.89
CA GLY A 534 11.69 -40.30 50.96
C GLY A 534 11.33 -38.85 51.27
N ALA A 535 10.24 -38.66 52.01
CA ALA A 535 9.88 -37.40 52.66
C ALA A 535 10.99 -36.86 53.59
N GLY A 536 11.15 -35.53 53.64
CA GLY A 536 11.88 -34.86 54.72
C GLY A 536 12.35 -33.44 54.40
N ARG A 537 11.59 -32.42 54.82
CA ARG A 537 12.11 -31.06 55.10
C ARG A 537 13.03 -31.09 56.35
N PRO A 538 13.58 -29.96 56.82
CA PRO A 538 14.60 -29.08 56.23
C PRO A 538 15.81 -28.94 57.21
N HIS A 539 16.92 -28.32 56.82
CA HIS A 539 17.73 -27.53 57.76
C HIS A 539 18.71 -26.58 57.04
N GLU A 540 18.66 -25.32 57.45
CA GLU A 540 19.73 -24.34 57.29
C GLU A 540 20.99 -24.80 58.06
N VAL A 541 22.18 -24.37 57.61
CA VAL A 541 23.11 -23.49 58.37
C VAL A 541 24.48 -23.42 57.66
N SER A 542 24.82 -22.18 57.29
CA SER A 542 26.11 -21.47 57.44
C SER A 542 27.45 -21.98 56.86
N GLY A 543 28.08 -21.04 56.14
CA GLY A 543 29.51 -20.77 56.18
C GLY A 543 30.33 -21.45 55.08
N MET A 544 31.37 -20.87 54.53
CA MET A 544 32.09 -19.62 54.78
C MET A 544 33.22 -19.60 53.72
N ASN A 545 33.52 -18.43 53.16
CA ASN A 545 34.77 -18.10 52.44
C ASN A 545 35.04 -18.86 51.12
N GLY A 546 35.60 -18.27 50.06
CA GLY A 546 36.26 -17.00 49.89
C GLY A 546 37.17 -17.12 48.66
N ALA A 547 37.21 -16.08 47.85
CA ALA A 547 38.26 -15.71 46.90
C ALA A 547 38.92 -16.80 46.03
N ARG A 548 38.61 -16.82 44.73
CA ARG A 548 39.36 -16.05 43.73
C ARG A 548 38.62 -15.99 42.41
#